data_AF-A0A936QXP8-F1
#
_entry.id   AF-A0A936QXP8-F1
#
_cell.length_a   1.000
_cell.length_b   1.000
_cell.length_c   1.000
_cell.angle_alpha   90.00
_cell.angle_beta   90.00
_cell.angle_gamma   90.00
#
_symmetry.space_group_name_H-M   'P 1'
#
loop_
_entity.id
_entity.type
_entity.pdbx_description
1 polymer ?
#
loop_
_entity_poly.entity_id
_entity_poly.type
_entity_poly.pdbx_seq_one_letter_code
_entity_poly.pdbx_strand_id
1 'polypeptide(L)' 'MATRRKHLILTAPVREGKPVKVRLDSRTIVMVKNAKALAFWKERYPKAEVIKE' A
#
# COMPACT_ATOMS: atom_id res chain seq x y z
N MET A 1 -15.06 -30.26 -21.67
CA MET A 1 -14.47 -30.85 -20.46
C MET A 1 -14.20 -29.74 -19.45
N ALA A 2 -14.85 -29.74 -18.29
CA ALA A 2 -14.61 -28.74 -17.25
C ALA A 2 -13.31 -29.06 -16.51
N THR A 3 -12.38 -28.11 -16.46
CA THR A 3 -11.12 -28.25 -15.73
C THR A 3 -11.37 -28.26 -14.21
N ARG A 4 -10.89 -29.29 -13.51
CA ARG A 4 -10.92 -29.32 -12.03
C ARG A 4 -10.05 -28.16 -11.52
N ARG A 5 -10.69 -27.12 -10.96
CA ARG A 5 -9.99 -26.04 -10.28
C ARG A 5 -9.30 -26.63 -9.04
N LYS A 6 -7.98 -26.47 -8.94
CA LYS A 6 -7.20 -26.94 -7.79
C LYS A 6 -7.68 -26.21 -6.53
N HIS A 7 -7.89 -26.96 -5.45
CA HIS A 7 -8.29 -26.39 -4.17
C HIS A 7 -7.08 -25.66 -3.57
N LEU A 8 -7.21 -24.36 -3.31
CA LEU A 8 -6.15 -23.56 -2.70
C LEU A 8 -5.99 -23.98 -1.24
N ILE A 9 -4.85 -24.58 -0.91
CA ILE A 9 -4.53 -25.06 0.45
C ILE A 9 -4.17 -23.90 1.38
N LEU A 10 -3.62 -22.81 0.82
CA LEU A 10 -3.22 -21.62 1.57
C LEU A 10 -3.80 -20.39 0.89
N THR A 11 -4.60 -19.64 1.64
CA THR A 11 -5.13 -18.35 1.22
C THR A 11 -4.21 -17.25 1.73
N ALA A 12 -3.90 -16.26 0.88
CA ALA A 12 -3.12 -15.11 1.32
C ALA A 12 -3.85 -14.41 2.48
N PRO A 13 -3.15 -13.99 3.55
CA PRO A 13 -3.79 -13.29 4.66
C PRO A 13 -4.41 -11.99 4.15
N VAL A 14 -5.64 -11.73 4.58
CA VAL A 14 -6.37 -10.50 4.23
C VAL A 14 -5.57 -9.32 4.77
N ARG A 15 -5.08 -8.47 3.86
CA ARG A 15 -4.35 -7.26 4.24
C ARG A 15 -5.38 -6.19 4.57
N GLU A 16 -5.44 -5.78 5.84
CA GLU A 16 -6.28 -4.65 6.25
C GLU A 16 -5.65 -3.34 5.77
N GLY A 17 -6.37 -2.63 4.90
CA GLY A 17 -6.01 -1.29 4.42
C GLY A 17 -5.80 -1.23 2.91
N LYS A 18 -6.23 -0.12 2.31
CA LYS A 18 -5.91 0.21 0.92
C LYS A 18 -4.50 0.83 0.90
N PRO A 19 -3.57 0.34 0.06
CA PRO A 19 -2.27 0.96 -0.09
C PRO A 19 -2.45 2.39 -0.61
N VAL A 20 -1.69 3.32 -0.06
CA VAL A 20 -1.74 4.74 -0.38
C VAL A 20 -0.44 5.14 -1.05
N LYS A 21 -0.51 5.81 -2.20
CA LYS A 21 0.67 6.43 -2.82
C LYS A 21 0.99 7.73 -2.06
N VAL A 22 2.23 7.84 -1.59
CA VAL A 22 2.72 9.01 -0.87
C VAL A 22 3.92 9.57 -1.61
N ARG A 23 3.88 10.86 -1.94
CA ARG A 23 5.02 11.63 -2.43
C ARG A 23 5.79 12.15 -1.23
N LEU A 24 7.04 11.75 -1.08
CA LEU A 24 7.92 12.28 -0.03
C LEU A 24 8.62 13.56 -0.49
N ASP A 25 8.98 13.60 -1.77
CA ASP A 25 9.69 14.70 -2.43
C ASP A 25 9.39 14.68 -3.93
N SER A 26 9.89 15.66 -4.69
CA SER A 26 9.77 15.82 -6.13
C SER A 26 10.17 14.58 -6.96
N ARG A 27 11.09 13.75 -6.44
CA ARG A 27 11.61 12.57 -7.15
C ARG A 27 11.17 11.23 -6.55
N THR A 28 10.56 11.25 -5.35
CA THR A 28 10.36 10.03 -4.56
C THR A 28 8.89 9.83 -4.23
N ILE A 29 8.34 8.76 -4.80
CA ILE A 29 6.98 8.29 -4.54
C ILE A 29 7.09 6.88 -3.97
N VAL A 30 6.51 6.67 -2.79
CA VAL A 30 6.46 5.38 -2.11
C VAL A 30 5.02 4.92 -1.93
N MET A 31 4.81 3.61 -2.00
CA MET A 31 3.51 3.01 -1.75
C MET A 31 3.49 2.49 -0.32
N VAL A 32 2.56 2.99 0.50
CA VAL A 32 2.52 2.71 1.94
C VAL A 32 1.28 1.90 2.26
N LYS A 33 1.39 0.94 3.19
CA LYS A 33 0.29 0.01 3.52
C LYS A 33 -0.97 0.71 4.06
N ASN A 34 -0.82 1.80 4.81
CA ASN A 34 -1.92 2.54 5.40
C ASN A 34 -1.58 4.03 5.55
N ALA A 35 -2.60 4.85 5.78
CA ALA A 35 -2.43 6.30 6.00
C ALA A 35 -1.75 6.62 7.35
N LYS A 36 -1.72 5.71 8.33
CA LYS A 36 -1.03 5.92 9.61
C LYS A 36 0.48 6.06 9.41
N ALA A 37 1.04 5.32 8.45
CA ALA A 37 2.44 5.43 8.09
C ALA A 37 2.81 6.82 7.52
N LEU A 38 1.84 7.62 7.06
CA LEU A 38 2.08 9.01 6.64
C LEU A 38 2.65 9.86 7.79
N ALA A 39 2.18 9.66 9.02
CA ALA A 39 2.65 10.42 10.18
C ALA A 39 4.15 10.22 10.42
N PHE A 40 4.62 8.98 10.34
CA PHE A 40 6.05 8.64 10.40
C PHE A 40 6.85 9.34 9.31
N TRP A 41 6.34 9.37 8.07
CA TRP A 41 7.01 10.05 6.98
C TRP A 41 7.00 11.57 7.11
N LYS A 42 5.98 12.18 7.73
CA LYS A 42 5.89 13.63 7.94
C LYS A 42 6.93 14.17 8.92
N GLU A 43 7.36 13.37 9.90
CA GLU A 43 8.44 13.74 10.82
C GLU A 43 9.77 13.96 10.07
N ARG A 44 10.05 13.13 9.07
CA ARG A 44 11.30 13.17 8.29
C ARG A 44 11.19 13.98 7.01
N TYR A 45 10.00 14.02 6.42
CA TYR A 45 9.68 14.71 5.17
C TYR A 45 8.46 15.60 5.40
N PRO A 46 8.65 16.85 5.82
CA PRO A 46 7.54 17.75 6.16
C PRO A 46 6.58 18.01 4.99
N LYS A 47 7.08 17.86 3.76
CA LYS A 47 6.33 18.04 2.50
C LYS A 47 5.68 16.74 1.99
N ALA A 48 5.63 15.70 2.81
CA ALA A 48 5.03 14.43 2.42
C ALA A 48 3.51 14.59 2.18
N GLU A 49 3.07 14.23 0.97
CA GLU A 49 1.70 14.38 0.51
C GLU A 49 1.15 13.05 0.00
N VAL A 50 -0.14 12.80 0.26
CA VAL A 50 -0.84 11.65 -0.30
C VAL A 50 -1.26 11.99 -1.73
N ILE A 51 -0.78 11.22 -2.70
CA ILE A 51 -1.30 11.24 -4.06
C ILE A 51 -2.49 10.27 -4.07
N LYS A 52 -3.71 10.80 -3.98
CA LYS A 52 -4.93 10.03 -4.27
C LYS A 52 -5.12 9.95 -5.78
N GLU A 53 -5.03 8.75 -6.33
CA GLU A 53 -5.76 8.36 -7.54
C GLU A 53 -7.14 7.83 -7.13
#